data_AF-A0A1V6E154-F1
#
_entry.id   AF-A0A1V6E154-F1
#
_cell.length_a   1.000
_cell.length_b   1.000
_cell.length_c   1.000
_cell.angle_alpha   90.00
_cell.angle_beta   90.00
_cell.angle_gamma   90.00
#
_symmetry.space_group_name_H-M   'P 1'
#
loop_
_entity.id
_entity.type
_entity.pdbx_description
1 polymer ?
#
loop_
_entity_poly.entity_id
_entity_poly.type
_entity_poly.pdbx_seq_one_letter_code
_entity_poly.pdbx_strand_id
1 'polypeptide(L)'
;MADLFLVVLDVAHPAFVLPESLAGHLRADNTLVVLNKVDLLPEEGQASDLPACLGGFPQIRVSALSGAGFPVLEAAVVRAVDAFQRQVGGEAIAINARHAGALAEARSRLRAVLAQLQSSGAVELLASDMRGALDALGEISGRVDNERMLDRLFSTFCIGK
;
A
#
# COMPACT_ATOMS: atom_id res chain seq x y z
N MET A 1 -6.51 1.78 0.19
CA MET A 1 -6.11 3.03 0.86
C MET A 1 -5.04 3.66 -0.02
N ALA A 2 -5.10 4.95 -0.31
CA ALA A 2 -4.09 5.60 -1.15
C ALA A 2 -2.95 6.12 -0.28
N ASP A 3 -1.70 5.85 -0.70
CA ASP A 3 -0.50 6.28 0.02
C ASP A 3 -0.09 7.73 -0.32
N LEU A 4 -0.54 8.23 -1.48
CA LEU A 4 -0.31 9.59 -1.97
C LEU A 4 -1.60 10.14 -2.61
N PHE A 5 -1.99 11.35 -2.25
CA PHE A 5 -3.13 12.08 -2.80
C PHE A 5 -2.64 13.19 -3.74
N LEU A 6 -3.11 13.18 -4.99
CA LEU A 6 -2.97 14.32 -5.92
C LEU A 6 -4.31 15.06 -5.99
N VAL A 7 -4.36 16.27 -5.42
CA VAL A 7 -5.55 17.13 -5.46
C VAL A 7 -5.40 18.10 -6.63
N VAL A 8 -6.06 17.82 -7.75
CA VAL A 8 -5.97 18.66 -8.94
C VAL A 8 -7.07 19.72 -8.92
N LEU A 9 -6.69 20.99 -9.00
CA LEU A 9 -7.58 22.14 -9.04
C LEU A 9 -7.44 22.87 -10.38
N ASP A 10 -8.56 23.39 -10.88
CA ASP A 10 -8.57 24.29 -12.03
C ASP A 10 -8.35 25.74 -11.54
N VAL A 11 -7.28 26.40 -11.98
CA VAL A 11 -7.03 27.80 -11.61
C VAL A 11 -8.06 28.78 -12.19
N ALA A 12 -8.78 28.41 -13.25
CA ALA A 12 -9.86 29.23 -13.79
C ALA A 12 -11.13 29.18 -12.93
N HIS A 13 -11.26 28.16 -12.08
CA HIS A 13 -12.44 27.94 -11.22
C HIS A 13 -11.99 27.43 -9.84
N PRO A 14 -11.44 28.31 -8.97
CA PRO A 14 -10.87 27.90 -7.69
C PRO A 14 -11.90 27.50 -6.62
N ALA A 15 -13.19 27.46 -6.96
CA ALA A 15 -14.25 27.01 -6.06
C ALA A 15 -14.13 25.50 -5.80
N PHE A 16 -13.44 25.15 -4.72
CA PHE A 16 -13.29 23.77 -4.27
C PHE A 16 -13.73 23.63 -2.82
N VAL A 17 -14.64 22.70 -2.59
CA VAL A 17 -15.03 22.26 -1.24
C VAL A 17 -14.48 20.86 -1.06
N LEU A 18 -13.62 20.71 -0.07
CA LEU A 18 -13.06 19.40 0.27
C LEU A 18 -14.17 18.52 0.88
N PRO A 19 -14.45 17.34 0.32
CA PRO A 19 -15.40 16.40 0.93
C PRO A 19 -14.92 15.98 2.32
N GLU A 20 -15.81 15.95 3.31
CA GLU A 20 -15.48 15.57 4.69
C GLU A 20 -14.85 14.17 4.79
N SER A 21 -15.27 13.24 3.92
CA SER A 21 -14.71 11.88 3.82
C SER A 21 -13.23 11.86 3.44
N LEU A 22 -12.77 12.86 2.69
CA LEU A 22 -11.38 12.98 2.25
C LEU A 22 -10.54 13.80 3.22
N ALA A 23 -11.15 14.77 3.91
CA ALA A 23 -10.47 15.68 4.83
C ALA A 23 -9.68 14.96 5.93
N GLY A 24 -10.22 13.86 6.48
CA GLY A 24 -9.52 13.06 7.50
C GLY A 24 -8.30 12.29 6.99
N HIS A 25 -8.12 12.16 5.68
CA HIS A 25 -7.05 11.36 5.06
C HIS A 25 -5.92 12.22 4.47
N LEU A 26 -6.17 13.52 4.25
CA LEU A 26 -5.19 14.45 3.70
C LEU A 26 -4.26 14.98 4.79
N ARG A 27 -2.95 14.81 4.59
CA ARG A 27 -1.88 15.26 5.46
C ARG A 27 -0.79 15.92 4.60
N ALA A 28 -0.02 16.83 5.20
CA ALA A 28 1.02 17.58 4.48
C ALA A 28 2.12 16.67 3.88
N ASP A 29 2.33 15.49 4.46
CA ASP A 29 3.32 14.49 4.04
C ASP A 29 2.81 13.53 2.94
N ASN A 30 1.50 13.42 2.72
CA ASN A 30 0.91 12.48 1.76
C ASN A 30 0.02 13.14 0.69
N THR A 31 0.04 14.47 0.58
CA THR A 31 -0.85 15.21 -0.31
C THR A 31 -0.07 16.25 -1.14
N LEU A 32 -0.32 16.27 -2.45
CA LEU A 32 0.20 17.27 -3.38
C LEU A 32 -0.99 17.98 -4.05
N VAL A 33 -1.04 19.30 -3.95
CA VAL A 33 -2.04 20.13 -4.62
C VAL A 33 -1.50 20.56 -5.97
N VAL A 34 -2.20 20.20 -7.04
CA VAL A 34 -1.81 20.46 -8.43
C VAL A 34 -2.73 21.49 -9.03
N LEU A 35 -2.22 22.70 -9.25
CA LEU A 35 -2.92 23.81 -9.87
C LEU A 35 -2.80 23.69 -11.38
N ASN A 36 -3.84 23.20 -12.02
CA ASN A 36 -3.91 22.96 -13.46
C ASN A 36 -4.45 24.19 -14.22
N LYS A 37 -4.17 24.24 -15.53
CA LYS A 37 -4.54 25.32 -16.48
C LYS A 37 -3.86 26.66 -16.24
N VAL A 38 -2.60 26.63 -15.79
CA VAL A 38 -1.84 27.88 -15.55
C VAL A 38 -1.58 28.71 -16.80
N ASP A 39 -1.78 28.15 -17.99
CA ASP A 39 -1.79 28.88 -19.26
C ASP A 39 -2.89 29.95 -19.36
N LEU A 40 -3.94 29.84 -18.53
CA LEU A 40 -5.03 30.81 -18.47
C LEU A 40 -4.76 31.94 -17.46
N LEU A 41 -3.67 31.87 -16.69
CA LEU A 41 -3.30 32.90 -15.73
C LEU A 41 -2.48 34.01 -16.43
N PRO A 42 -2.77 35.29 -16.15
CA PRO A 42 -1.87 36.38 -16.54
C PRO A 42 -0.51 36.20 -15.83
N GLU A 43 0.60 36.58 -16.48
CA GLU A 43 1.95 36.46 -15.88
C GLU A 43 2.11 37.20 -14.55
N GLU A 44 1.27 38.21 -14.31
CA GLU A 44 1.21 39.03 -13.09
C GLU A 44 0.17 38.54 -12.07
N GLY A 45 -0.55 37.46 -12.38
CA GLY A 45 -1.59 36.83 -11.56
C GLY A 45 -1.01 36.11 -10.34
N GLN A 46 -0.64 36.91 -9.34
CA GLN A 46 -0.40 36.48 -7.98
C GLN A 46 -1.60 35.68 -7.48
N ALA A 47 -1.32 34.49 -6.93
CA ALA A 47 -2.20 33.66 -6.15
C ALA A 47 -3.70 33.81 -6.48
N SER A 48 -4.22 32.98 -7.40
CA SER A 48 -5.63 32.60 -7.33
C SER A 48 -5.91 32.27 -5.86
N ASP A 49 -6.84 32.97 -5.22
CA ASP A 49 -7.22 32.76 -3.82
C ASP A 49 -7.51 31.27 -3.63
N LEU A 50 -6.52 30.55 -3.13
CA LEU A 50 -6.68 29.13 -2.91
C LEU A 50 -7.62 28.98 -1.72
N PRO A 51 -8.49 27.97 -1.74
CA PRO A 51 -9.27 27.63 -0.57
C PRO A 51 -8.34 27.55 0.65
N ALA A 52 -8.64 28.29 1.71
CA ALA A 52 -7.80 28.34 2.91
C ALA A 52 -7.50 26.94 3.48
N CYS A 53 -8.41 25.97 3.25
CA CYS A 53 -8.24 24.57 3.61
C CYS A 53 -7.06 23.87 2.91
N LEU A 54 -6.51 24.43 1.83
CA LEU A 54 -5.41 23.86 1.05
C LEU A 54 -4.08 24.63 1.15
N GLY A 55 -4.05 25.73 1.91
CA GLY A 55 -2.85 26.57 2.06
C GLY A 55 -1.68 25.90 2.76
N GLY A 56 -1.92 24.82 3.52
CA GLY A 56 -0.90 24.07 4.25
C GLY A 56 -0.24 22.93 3.47
N PHE A 57 -0.67 22.64 2.25
CA PHE A 57 -0.13 21.54 1.45
C PHE A 57 0.87 22.03 0.39
N PRO A 58 1.84 21.20 -0.02
CA PRO A 58 2.71 21.50 -1.16
C PRO A 58 1.90 21.74 -2.44
N GLN A 59 2.19 22.83 -3.15
CA GLN A 59 1.47 23.26 -4.34
C GLN A 59 2.38 23.21 -5.58
N ILE A 60 1.85 22.71 -6.68
CA ILE A 60 2.57 22.58 -7.95
C ILE A 60 1.69 23.12 -9.06
N ARG A 61 2.26 24.01 -9.87
CA ARG A 61 1.59 24.64 -11.01
C ARG A 61 1.87 23.85 -12.28
N VAL A 62 0.83 23.46 -13.00
CA VAL A 62 0.93 22.74 -14.26
C VAL A 62 -0.05 23.28 -15.31
N SER A 63 0.31 23.11 -16.58
CA SER A 63 -0.66 23.15 -17.66
C SER A 63 -0.70 21.76 -18.30
N ALA A 64 -1.80 21.06 -18.10
CA ALA A 64 -2.02 19.77 -18.75
C ALA A 64 -2.11 19.90 -20.29
N LEU A 65 -2.38 21.10 -20.80
CA LEU A 65 -2.47 21.35 -22.25
C LEU A 65 -1.08 21.51 -22.88
N SER A 66 -0.21 22.31 -22.27
CA SER A 66 1.15 22.57 -22.81
C SER A 66 2.21 21.61 -22.28
N GLY A 67 1.90 20.86 -21.21
CA GLY A 67 2.87 20.04 -20.47
C GLY A 67 3.78 20.85 -19.54
N ALA A 68 3.58 22.18 -19.43
CA ALA A 68 4.37 23.00 -18.51
C ALA A 68 4.20 22.53 -17.05
N GLY A 69 5.30 22.50 -16.30
CA GLY A 69 5.31 22.10 -14.88
C GLY A 69 5.32 20.60 -14.61
N PHE A 70 5.19 19.75 -15.64
CA PHE A 70 5.22 18.28 -15.48
C PHE A 70 6.56 17.75 -14.91
N PRO A 71 7.74 18.24 -15.33
CA PRO A 71 9.00 17.80 -14.73
C PRO A 71 9.08 18.09 -13.23
N VAL A 72 8.49 19.20 -12.78
CA VAL A 72 8.43 19.57 -11.36
C VAL A 72 7.44 18.68 -10.60
N LEU A 73 6.29 18.38 -11.21
CA LEU A 73 5.29 17.45 -10.67
C LEU A 73 5.88 16.05 -10.51
N GLU A 74 6.54 15.52 -11.54
CA GLU A 74 7.19 14.21 -11.53
C GLU A 74 8.23 14.13 -10.41
N ALA A 75 9.13 15.12 -10.33
CA ALA A 75 10.13 15.17 -9.27
C ALA A 75 9.51 15.24 -7.87
N ALA A 76 8.36 15.91 -7.70
CA ALA A 76 7.66 15.98 -6.42
C ALA A 76 6.98 14.66 -6.05
N VAL A 77 6.38 13.97 -7.02
CA VAL A 77 5.79 12.64 -6.82
C VAL A 77 6.87 11.64 -6.40
N VAL A 78 8.01 11.62 -7.11
CA VAL A 78 9.14 10.74 -6.77
C VAL A 78 9.62 11.01 -5.34
N ARG A 79 9.83 12.28 -4.96
CA ARG A 79 10.23 12.64 -3.58
C ARG A 79 9.22 12.19 -2.53
N ALA A 80 7.92 12.30 -2.81
CA ALA A 80 6.88 11.88 -1.88
C ALA A 80 6.87 10.35 -1.70
N VAL A 81 7.03 9.59 -2.79
CA VAL A 81 7.13 8.13 -2.75
C VAL A 81 8.40 7.67 -2.04
N ASP A 82 9.55 8.29 -2.30
CA ASP A 82 10.82 7.96 -1.64
C ASP A 82 10.79 8.25 -0.14
N ALA A 83 10.09 9.30 0.29
CA ALA A 83 9.86 9.58 1.70
C ALA A 83 9.03 8.49 2.38
N PHE A 84 8.05 7.93 1.66
CA PHE A 84 7.25 6.79 2.11
C PHE A 84 8.10 5.52 2.22
N GLN A 85 8.96 5.26 1.22
CA GLN A 85 9.83 4.08 1.21
C GLN A 85 10.90 4.13 2.30
N ARG A 86 11.44 5.31 2.65
CA ARG A 86 12.43 5.42 3.74
C ARG A 86 11.90 5.03 5.12
N GLN A 87 10.58 5.05 5.34
CA GLN A 87 9.98 4.50 6.57
C GLN A 87 9.94 2.96 6.58
N VAL A 88 9.96 2.34 5.41
CA VAL A 88 10.06 0.88 5.25
C VAL A 88 11.56 0.56 5.23
N GLY A 89 12.11 0.13 6.36
CA GLY A 89 13.56 -0.07 6.56
C GLY A 89 14.29 -0.73 5.38
N GLY A 90 15.54 -0.31 5.17
CA GLY A 90 16.36 -0.43 3.94
C GLY A 90 16.68 -1.81 3.37
N GLU A 91 15.93 -2.84 3.70
CA GLU A 91 15.86 -4.09 2.95
C GLU A 91 14.47 -4.21 2.34
N ALA A 92 14.22 -3.46 1.27
CA ALA A 92 13.03 -3.66 0.45
C ALA A 92 13.16 -5.00 -0.29
N ILE A 93 12.94 -6.10 0.44
CA ILE A 93 12.64 -7.38 -0.18
C ILE A 93 11.36 -7.15 -0.98
N ALA A 94 11.41 -7.40 -2.29
CA ALA A 94 10.23 -7.34 -3.16
C ALA A 94 9.25 -8.46 -2.77
N ILE A 95 8.51 -8.24 -1.69
CA ILE A 95 7.45 -9.11 -1.22
C ILE A 95 6.21 -8.73 -2.02
N ASN A 96 5.93 -9.47 -3.09
CA ASN A 96 4.63 -9.35 -3.76
C ASN A 96 3.50 -9.82 -2.81
N ALA A 97 2.24 -9.52 -3.16
CA ALA A 97 1.09 -9.86 -2.33
C ALA A 97 1.00 -11.36 -1.96
N ARG A 98 1.50 -12.26 -2.84
CA ARG A 98 1.56 -13.70 -2.57
C ARG A 98 2.56 -14.03 -1.46
N HIS A 99 3.77 -13.49 -1.52
CA HIS A 99 4.77 -13.69 -0.47
C HIS A 99 4.29 -13.10 0.87
N ALA A 100 3.61 -11.94 0.83
CA ALA A 100 3.04 -11.33 2.03
C ALA A 100 1.97 -12.23 2.67
N GLY A 101 1.09 -12.82 1.86
CA GLY A 101 0.07 -13.77 2.32
C GLY A 101 0.68 -15.01 2.97
N ALA A 102 1.65 -15.63 2.30
CA ALA A 102 2.38 -16.79 2.81
C ALA A 102 3.08 -16.51 4.16
N LEU A 103 3.76 -15.37 4.30
CA LEU A 103 4.38 -14.96 5.56
C LEU A 103 3.35 -14.71 6.67
N ALA A 104 2.21 -14.11 6.32
CA ALA A 104 1.13 -13.85 7.28
C ALA A 104 0.52 -15.16 7.82
N GLU A 105 0.29 -16.14 6.94
CA GLU A 105 -0.20 -17.46 7.33
C GLU A 105 0.81 -18.21 8.22
N ALA A 106 2.09 -18.27 7.80
CA ALA A 106 3.15 -18.88 8.59
C ALA A 106 3.23 -18.28 10.00
N ARG A 107 3.19 -16.94 10.10
CA ARG A 107 3.18 -16.22 11.38
C ARG A 107 1.96 -16.57 12.24
N SER A 108 0.78 -16.68 11.64
CA SER A 108 -0.45 -17.04 12.37
C SER A 108 -0.33 -18.42 13.00
N ARG A 109 0.13 -19.40 12.23
CA ARG A 109 0.32 -20.79 12.69
C ARG A 109 1.40 -20.92 13.75
N LEU A 110 2.53 -20.23 13.59
CA LEU A 110 3.58 -20.20 14.62
C LEU A 110 3.10 -19.58 15.94
N ARG A 111 2.20 -18.59 15.89
CA ARG A 111 1.56 -18.06 17.11
C ARG A 111 0.64 -19.08 17.77
N ALA A 112 -0.11 -19.85 16.99
CA ALA A 112 -0.95 -20.93 17.51
C ALA A 112 -0.09 -22.01 18.20
N VAL A 113 1.03 -22.41 17.59
CA VAL A 113 2.01 -23.34 18.18
C VAL A 113 2.56 -22.81 19.50
N LEU A 114 2.99 -21.54 19.55
CA LEU A 114 3.49 -20.93 20.79
C LEU A 114 2.43 -20.93 21.90
N ALA A 115 1.18 -20.63 21.57
CA ALA A 115 0.08 -20.67 22.52
C ALA A 115 -0.21 -22.10 23.04
N GLN A 116 -0.14 -23.10 22.15
CA GLN A 116 -0.34 -24.51 22.50
C GLN A 116 0.80 -25.06 23.37
N LEU A 117 2.05 -24.65 23.14
CA LEU A 117 3.18 -25.01 23.99
C LEU A 117 3.00 -24.53 25.43
N GLN A 118 2.41 -23.34 25.61
CA GLN A 118 2.17 -22.77 26.95
C GLN A 118 0.98 -23.43 27.67
N SER A 119 0.03 -24.02 26.93
CA SER A 119 -1.18 -24.62 27.50
C SER A 119 -1.15 -26.15 27.62
N SER A 120 0.01 -26.80 27.39
CA SER A 120 0.11 -28.27 27.29
C SER A 120 -0.85 -28.86 26.23
N GLY A 121 -0.93 -28.18 25.08
CA GLY A 121 -1.79 -28.59 23.96
C GLY A 121 -1.45 -29.97 23.40
N ALA A 122 -2.42 -30.56 22.69
CA ALA A 122 -2.24 -31.86 22.03
C ALA A 122 -1.10 -31.80 21.01
N VAL A 123 -0.12 -32.71 21.15
CA VAL A 123 1.08 -32.77 20.30
C VAL A 123 0.73 -32.89 18.81
N GLU A 124 -0.38 -33.55 18.48
CA GLU A 124 -0.88 -33.70 17.11
C GLU A 124 -1.28 -32.36 16.47
N LEU A 125 -1.94 -31.48 17.24
CA LEU A 125 -2.36 -30.16 16.77
C LEU A 125 -1.15 -29.25 16.54
N LEU A 126 -0.16 -29.36 17.42
CA LEU A 126 1.10 -28.64 17.33
C LEU A 126 1.91 -29.05 16.09
N ALA A 127 1.99 -30.35 15.82
CA ALA A 127 2.64 -30.88 14.63
C ALA A 127 1.93 -30.42 13.34
N SER A 128 0.59 -30.41 13.34
CA SER A 128 -0.22 -29.91 12.24
C SER A 128 0.03 -28.42 11.97
N ASP A 129 0.03 -27.58 13.01
CA ASP A 129 0.26 -26.14 12.85
C ASP A 129 1.71 -25.83 12.42
N MET A 130 2.71 -26.57 12.93
CA MET A 130 4.09 -26.47 12.45
C MET A 130 4.24 -26.87 10.98
N ARG A 131 3.57 -27.95 10.53
CA ARG A 131 3.60 -28.36 9.12
C ARG A 131 2.97 -27.30 8.23
N GLY A 132 1.81 -26.76 8.62
CA GLY A 132 1.19 -25.66 7.87
C GLY A 132 2.05 -24.40 7.82
N ALA A 133 2.84 -24.10 8.88
CA ALA A 133 3.78 -22.99 8.85
C ALA A 133 4.92 -23.22 7.85
N LEU A 134 5.46 -24.44 7.80
CA LEU A 134 6.48 -24.83 6.82
C LEU A 134 5.95 -24.78 5.38
N ASP A 135 4.72 -25.25 5.16
CA ASP A 135 4.07 -25.21 3.84
C ASP A 135 3.93 -23.77 3.33
N ALA A 136 3.44 -22.87 4.18
CA ALA A 136 3.30 -21.45 3.83
C ALA A 136 4.67 -20.82 3.51
N LEU A 137 5.72 -21.17 4.25
CA LEU A 137 7.08 -20.71 3.91
C LEU A 137 7.62 -21.33 2.61
N GLY A 138 7.26 -22.59 2.31
CA GLY A 138 7.61 -23.28 1.07
C GLY A 138 7.06 -22.60 -0.19
N GLU A 139 5.87 -22.00 -0.09
CA GLU A 139 5.25 -21.23 -1.19
C GLU A 139 6.08 -20.01 -1.61
N ILE A 140 6.84 -19.42 -0.70
CA ILE A 140 7.73 -18.28 -0.98
C ILE A 140 8.92 -18.73 -1.83
N SER A 141 9.47 -19.93 -1.53
CA SER A 141 10.63 -20.49 -2.23
C SER A 141 10.27 -21.19 -3.55
N GLY A 142 8.98 -21.25 -3.90
CA GLY A 142 8.49 -22.00 -5.07
C GLY A 142 8.61 -23.52 -4.94
N ARG A 143 8.98 -24.03 -3.76
CA ARG A 143 8.94 -25.46 -3.43
C ARG A 143 7.51 -25.82 -3.08
N VAL A 144 6.68 -25.98 -4.11
CA VAL A 144 5.44 -26.75 -3.97
C VAL A 144 5.88 -28.21 -4.06
N ASP A 145 6.04 -28.85 -2.91
CA ASP A 145 6.47 -30.24 -2.83
C ASP A 145 5.48 -31.15 -3.58
N ASN A 146 5.99 -32.14 -4.32
CA ASN A 146 5.16 -33.14 -5.01
C ASN A 146 4.26 -33.91 -4.02
N GLU A 147 4.66 -33.95 -2.75
CA GLU A 147 3.90 -34.53 -1.64
C GLU A 147 2.55 -33.82 -1.42
N ARG A 148 2.43 -32.49 -1.64
CA ARG A 148 1.13 -31.77 -1.56
C ARG A 148 0.16 -32.16 -2.67
N MET A 149 0.65 -32.61 -3.83
CA MET A 149 -0.21 -33.11 -4.91
C MET A 149 -0.84 -34.45 -4.49
N LEU A 150 -0.08 -35.30 -3.82
CA LEU A 150 -0.57 -36.58 -3.28
C LEU A 150 -1.50 -36.36 -2.09
N ASP A 151 -1.16 -35.49 -1.15
CA ASP A 151 -2.00 -35.22 0.02
C ASP A 151 -3.37 -34.62 -0.37
N ARG A 152 -3.45 -33.76 -1.39
CA ARG A 152 -4.74 -33.27 -1.91
C ARG A 152 -5.55 -34.35 -2.63
N LEU A 153 -4.89 -35.27 -3.33
CA LEU A 153 -5.55 -36.43 -3.95
C LEU A 153 -6.13 -37.37 -2.88
N PHE A 154 -5.43 -37.54 -1.75
CA PHE A 154 -5.85 -38.43 -0.68
C PHE A 154 -6.75 -37.79 0.38
N SER A 155 -6.73 -36.47 0.56
CA SER A 155 -7.62 -35.76 1.49
C SER A 155 -9.08 -35.70 1.04
N THR A 156 -9.37 -36.09 -0.20
CA THR A 156 -10.74 -36.19 -0.74
C THR A 156 -11.32 -37.61 -0.60
N PHE A 157 -10.52 -38.59 -0.17
CA PHE A 157 -11.03 -39.90 0.22
C PHE A 157 -11.49 -39.83 1.68
N CYS A 158 -12.81 -39.81 1.88
CA CYS A 158 -13.38 -40.18 3.17
C CYS A 158 -12.78 -41.52 3.57
N ILE A 159 -12.17 -41.60 4.77
CA ILE A 159 -11.78 -42.87 5.39
C ILE A 159 -13.08 -43.66 5.55
N GLY A 160 -13.30 -44.60 4.63
CA GLY A 160 -14.42 -45.51 4.65
C GLY A 160 -14.11 -46.64 5.62
N LYS A 161 -14.76 -46.58 6.78
CA LYS A 161 -14.80 -47.54 7.90
C LYS A 161 -13.55 -47.66 8.77
#